data_AF-A0A6V7KGG6-F1
#
_entry.id   AF-A0A6V7KGG6-F1
#
_cell.length_a   1.000
_cell.length_b   1.000
_cell.length_c   1.000
_cell.angle_alpha   90.00
_cell.angle_beta   90.00
_cell.angle_gamma   90.00
#
_symmetry.space_group_name_H-M   'P 1'
#
loop_
_entity.id
_entity.type
_entity.pdbx_description
1 polymer ?
#
loop_
_entity_poly.entity_id
_entity_poly.type
_entity_poly.pdbx_seq_one_letter_code
_entity_poly.pdbx_strand_id
1 'polypeptide(L)' 'MTGFLQQPVPYSSMSEVYAVARWDPTYKYCLRIVLPDGSLLLQASNAYTRDQWYHSILWK' A
#
# COMPACT_ATOMS: atom_id res chain seq x y z
N MET A 1 -9.41 -15.78 -3.64
CA MET A 1 -8.86 -15.70 -2.28
C MET A 1 -8.46 -14.25 -2.04
N THR A 2 -9.20 -13.52 -1.21
CA THR A 2 -8.95 -12.11 -0.92
C THR A 2 -8.04 -11.99 0.30
N GLY A 3 -6.92 -11.27 0.16
CA GLY A 3 -6.03 -10.98 1.28
C GLY A 3 -6.64 -9.91 2.17
N PHE A 4 -7.03 -10.29 3.39
CA PHE A 4 -7.46 -9.38 4.45
C PHE A 4 -6.39 -9.28 5.53
N LEU A 5 -6.17 -8.08 6.07
CA LEU A 5 -5.37 -7.90 7.28
C LEU A 5 -6.21 -8.39 8.47
N GLN A 6 -5.67 -9.31 9.28
CA GLN A 6 -6.38 -9.82 10.47
C GLN A 6 -6.44 -8.80 11.61
N GLN A 7 -5.57 -7.79 11.59
CA GLN A 7 -5.49 -6.71 12.59
C GLN A 7 -5.21 -5.37 11.89
N PRO A 8 -5.69 -4.24 12.42
CA PRO A 8 -5.39 -2.91 11.88
C PRO A 8 -3.92 -2.54 12.13
N VAL A 9 -3.29 -1.87 11.16
CA VAL A 9 -1.87 -1.48 11.23
C VAL A 9 -1.76 -0.01 11.66
N PRO A 10 -1.06 0.30 12.77
CA PRO A 10 -0.80 1.67 13.21
C PRO A 10 -0.05 2.50 12.16
N TYR A 11 -0.25 3.82 12.14
CA TYR A 11 0.55 4.71 11.27
C TYR A 11 1.98 4.87 11.78
N SER A 12 2.17 4.86 13.10
CA SER A 12 3.49 4.90 13.76
C SER A 12 4.37 3.67 13.50
N SER A 13 3.81 2.57 13.00
CA SER A 13 4.59 1.38 12.59
C SER A 13 4.92 1.36 11.09
N MET A 14 4.52 2.37 10.31
CA MET A 14 4.85 2.46 8.88
C MET A 14 6.14 3.26 8.70
N SER A 15 7.23 2.58 8.33
CA SER A 15 8.55 3.22 8.17
C SER A 15 8.68 3.95 6.83
N GLU A 16 8.14 3.37 5.77
CA GLU A 16 8.18 3.92 4.41
C GLU A 16 6.93 3.50 3.63
N VAL A 17 6.56 4.30 2.62
CA VAL A 17 5.43 4.00 1.74
C VAL A 17 5.83 4.29 0.29
N TYR A 18 5.46 3.40 -0.63
CA TYR A 18 5.82 3.50 -2.04
C TYR A 18 4.61 3.25 -2.95
N ALA A 19 4.25 4.25 -3.76
CA ALA A 19 3.28 4.09 -4.85
C ALA A 19 3.92 3.28 -5.99
N VAL A 20 3.56 2.01 -6.13
CA VAL A 20 4.14 1.11 -7.13
C VAL A 20 3.48 1.38 -8.48
N ALA A 21 4.26 1.92 -9.42
CA ALA A 21 3.78 2.31 -10.75
C ALA A 21 3.74 1.14 -11.75
N ARG A 22 4.77 0.28 -11.76
CA ARG A 22 4.86 -0.92 -12.60
C ARG A 22 5.67 -2.01 -11.89
N TRP A 23 4.98 -3.04 -11.42
CA TRP A 23 5.59 -4.30 -10.94
C TRP A 23 5.36 -5.47 -11.91
N ASP A 24 4.25 -5.42 -12.65
CA ASP A 24 3.74 -6.48 -13.52
C ASP A 24 3.29 -5.89 -14.87
N PRO A 25 3.35 -6.65 -15.98
CA PRO A 25 2.74 -6.27 -17.27
C PRO A 25 1.20 -6.23 -17.22
N THR A 26 0.57 -6.63 -16.10
CA THR A 26 -0.88 -6.52 -15.86
C THR A 26 -1.32 -5.18 -15.26
N TYR A 27 -0.43 -4.16 -15.21
CA TYR A 27 -0.73 -2.78 -14.81
C TYR A 27 -1.45 -2.64 -13.44
N LYS A 28 -1.10 -3.50 -12.48
CA LYS A 28 -1.68 -3.48 -11.13
C LYS A 28 -1.23 -2.24 -10.34
N TYR A 29 -2.20 -1.46 -9.86
CA TYR A 29 -1.98 -0.25 -9.08
C TYR A 29 -1.71 -0.58 -7.61
N CYS A 30 -0.48 -0.97 -7.29
CA CYS A 30 -0.12 -1.42 -5.94
C CYS A 30 0.49 -0.30 -5.09
N LEU A 31 0.27 -0.37 -3.78
CA LEU A 31 0.88 0.46 -2.75
C LEU A 31 1.68 -0.46 -1.82
N ARG A 32 2.99 -0.24 -1.69
CA ARG A 32 3.83 -0.97 -0.72
C ARG A 32 4.01 -0.15 0.55
N ILE A 33 3.79 -0.76 1.70
CA ILE A 33 4.00 -0.17 3.03
C ILE A 33 5.08 -0.99 3.72
N VAL A 34 6.16 -0.38 4.17
CA VAL A 34 7.25 -1.02 4.92
C VAL A 34 6.96 -0.94 6.42
N LEU A 35 7.13 -2.08 7.10
CA LEU A 35 6.91 -2.26 8.54
C LEU A 35 8.18 -2.88 9.17
N PRO A 36 8.39 -2.76 10.50
CA PRO A 36 9.51 -3.41 11.19
C PRO A 36 9.60 -4.93 11.01
N ASP A 37 8.48 -5.59 10.73
CA ASP A 37 8.33 -7.04 10.54
C ASP A 37 8.25 -7.48 9.06
N GLY A 38 8.26 -6.54 8.10
CA GLY A 38 8.23 -6.88 6.67
C GLY A 38 7.71 -5.75 5.77
N SER A 39 6.88 -6.10 4.78
CA SER A 39 6.15 -5.09 4.01
C SER A 39 4.84 -5.62 3.44
N LEU A 40 3.79 -4.82 3.55
CA LEU A 40 2.48 -5.10 2.97
C LEU A 40 2.40 -4.56 1.54
N LEU A 41 1.62 -5.24 0.69
CA LEU A 41 1.33 -4.82 -0.67
C LEU A 41 -0.20 -4.76 -0.85
N LEU A 42 -0.75 -3.55 -0.94
CA LEU A 42 -2.18 -3.31 -1.16
C LEU A 42 -2.42 -3.06 -2.66
N GLN A 43 -3.32 -3.81 -3.29
CA GLN A 43 -3.72 -3.56 -4.68
C GLN A 43 -4.98 -2.67 -4.72
N ALA A 44 -4.89 -1.51 -5.34
CA ALA A 44 -6.03 -0.66 -5.65
C ALA A 44 -6.66 -1.04 -7.00
N SER A 45 -7.91 -0.63 -7.23
CA SER A 45 -8.62 -0.85 -8.50
C SER A 45 -8.14 0.06 -9.64
N ASN A 46 -7.54 1.21 -9.31
CA ASN A 46 -7.10 2.23 -10.25
C ASN A 46 -5.98 3.10 -9.63
N ALA A 47 -5.26 3.87 -10.46
CA ALA A 47 -4.16 4.75 -10.02
C ALA A 47 -4.62 5.81 -9.02
N TYR A 48 -5.76 6.48 -9.27
CA TYR A 48 -6.26 7.54 -8.41
C TYR A 48 -6.53 7.03 -6.98
N THR A 49 -7.12 5.85 -6.82
CA THR A 49 -7.31 5.23 -5.50
C THR A 49 -5.98 4.87 -4.82
N ARG A 50 -4.99 4.34 -5.57
CA ARG A 50 -3.63 4.09 -5.02
C ARG A 50 -3.00 5.39 -4.52
N ASP A 51 -3.12 6.47 -5.28
CA ASP A 51 -2.45 7.74 -5.00
C ASP A 51 -3.16 8.52 -3.89
N GLN A 52 -4.50 8.45 -3.82
CA GLN A 52 -5.28 8.89 -2.66
C GLN A 52 -4.86 8.16 -1.38
N TRP A 53 -4.66 6.84 -1.41
CA TRP A 53 -4.12 6.10 -0.27
C TRP A 53 -2.69 6.54 0.07
N TYR A 54 -1.79 6.62 -0.92
CA TYR A 54 -0.41 7.07 -0.73
C TYR A 54 -0.34 8.43 -0.02
N HIS A 55 -1.06 9.44 -0.52
CA HIS A 55 -1.11 10.75 0.11
C HIS A 55 -1.80 10.74 1.47
N SER A 56 -2.89 9.96 1.65
CA SER A 56 -3.57 9.83 2.96
C SER A 56 -2.74 9.09 4.02
N ILE A 57 -1.71 8.34 3.65
CA ILE A 57 -0.77 7.72 4.61
C ILE A 57 0.43 8.64 4.89
N LEU A 58 0.86 9.47 3.93
CA LEU A 58 1.90 10.47 4.15
C LEU A 58 1.41 11.73 4.90
N TRP A 59 0.10 12.01 4.87
CA TRP A 59 -0.54 13.18 5.48
C TRP A 59 -1.28 12.81 6.77
N LYS A 60 -0.60 12.07 7.65
CA LYS A 60 -1.16 11.21 8.72
C LYS A 60 -1.33 11.85 10.10
#